data_AF-W4LHK0-F1
#
_entry.id   AF-W4LHK0-F1
#
_cell.length_a   1.000
_cell.length_b   1.000
_cell.length_c   1.000
_cell.angle_alpha   90.00
_cell.angle_beta   90.00
_cell.angle_gamma   90.00
#
_symmetry.space_group_name_H-M   'P 1'
#
loop_
_entity.id
_entity.type
_entity.pdbx_description
1 polymer ?
#
loop_
_entity_poly.entity_id
_entity_poly.type
_entity_poly.pdbx_seq_one_letter_code
_entity_poly.pdbx_strand_id
1 'polypeptide(L)'
;MNDLLHHTLEEVRIKTLGPVFPNRKGTQYRNFRTPFNNAVRKAGISDFTFHDLRHTFASRLVMSGVELPTVKELMGHKDIKMTLRYTHLSSDHKQNAVKALDNFGTNLRRFSRQGENMSDDGSSK
;
A
#
# COMPACT_ATOMS: atom_id res chain seq x y z
N MET A 1 -4.67 11.17 5.17
CA MET A 1 -3.41 11.92 4.94
C MET A 1 -2.37 11.29 5.86
N ASN A 2 -1.12 11.08 5.44
CA ASN A 2 -0.14 10.34 6.26
C ASN A 2 0.31 11.20 7.46
N ASP A 3 0.03 10.74 8.69
CA ASP A 3 0.34 11.46 9.93
C ASP A 3 1.84 11.73 10.09
N LEU A 4 2.69 10.82 9.59
CA LEU A 4 4.13 11.02 9.56
C LEU A 4 4.50 12.24 8.72
N LEU A 5 3.85 12.42 7.56
CA LEU A 5 4.14 13.52 6.65
C LEU A 5 3.67 14.84 7.26
N HIS A 6 2.50 14.85 7.91
CA HIS A 6 2.00 16.04 8.61
C HIS A 6 2.93 16.46 9.74
N HIS A 7 3.31 15.52 10.61
CA HIS A 7 4.21 15.79 11.73
C HIS A 7 5.60 16.26 11.26
N THR A 8 6.14 15.66 10.19
CA THR A 8 7.42 16.09 9.61
C THR A 8 7.33 17.51 9.06
N LEU A 9 6.22 17.87 8.41
CA LEU A 9 6.04 19.23 7.87
C LEU A 9 5.80 20.28 8.96
N GLU A 10 5.15 19.91 10.07
CA GLU A 10 4.99 20.78 11.23
C GLU A 10 6.32 21.03 11.95
N GLU A 11 7.15 20.00 12.12
CA GLU A 11 8.49 20.12 12.71
C GLU A 11 9.43 21.01 11.88
N VAL A 12 9.33 20.92 10.55
CA VAL A 12 10.13 21.78 9.64
C VAL A 12 9.59 23.22 9.61
N ARG A 13 8.49 23.50 10.32
CA ARG A 13 7.91 24.84 10.54
C ARG A 13 7.75 25.64 9.25
N ILE A 14 7.28 24.98 8.20
CA ILE A 14 7.06 25.59 6.88
C ILE A 14 5.80 26.46 6.92
N LYS A 15 5.92 27.72 7.32
CA LYS A 15 4.88 28.75 7.15
C LYS A 15 4.95 29.32 5.74
N THR A 16 4.40 28.65 4.72
CA THR A 16 4.58 29.12 3.33
C THR A 16 3.42 29.95 2.79
N LEU A 17 3.72 31.23 2.49
CA LEU A 17 3.12 32.07 1.45
C LEU A 17 3.84 31.88 0.07
N GLY A 18 4.71 30.87 -0.06
CA GLY A 18 5.60 30.63 -1.20
C GLY A 18 5.89 29.13 -1.46
N PRO A 19 6.90 28.78 -2.28
CA PRO A 19 7.17 27.39 -2.65
C PRO A 19 7.68 26.55 -1.47
N VAL A 20 7.16 25.32 -1.31
CA VAL A 20 7.55 24.36 -0.26
C VAL A 20 9.03 23.97 -0.33
N PHE A 21 9.57 23.86 -1.54
CA PHE A 21 11.00 23.58 -1.79
C PHE A 21 11.64 24.75 -2.55
N PRO A 22 12.14 25.79 -1.85
CA PRO A 22 12.85 26.89 -2.47
C PRO A 22 14.30 26.52 -2.81
N ASN A 23 14.84 27.14 -3.86
CA ASN A 23 16.27 27.15 -4.13
C ASN A 23 16.99 28.19 -3.26
N ARG A 24 18.32 28.29 -3.39
CA ARG A 24 19.14 29.27 -2.64
C ARG A 24 18.71 30.73 -2.81
N LYS A 25 17.95 31.06 -3.86
CA LYS A 25 17.40 32.39 -4.15
C LYS A 25 15.95 32.58 -3.69
N GLY A 26 15.38 31.61 -2.95
CA GLY A 26 13.99 31.65 -2.46
C GLY A 26 12.92 31.32 -3.52
N THR A 27 13.30 31.02 -4.76
CA THR A 27 12.34 30.68 -5.83
C THR A 27 12.17 29.17 -5.98
N GLN A 28 11.13 28.72 -6.68
CA GLN A 28 10.83 27.29 -6.82
C GLN A 28 12.04 26.51 -7.34
N TYR A 29 12.38 25.42 -6.66
CA TYR A 29 13.43 24.52 -7.11
C TYR A 29 12.96 23.75 -8.37
N ARG A 30 13.69 23.88 -9.49
CA ARG A 30 13.31 23.29 -10.78
C ARG A 30 14.16 22.10 -11.22
N ASN A 31 15.39 21.96 -10.70
CA ASN A 31 16.33 20.93 -11.17
C ASN A 31 16.55 19.84 -10.13
N PHE A 32 15.71 18.81 -10.17
CA PHE A 32 15.80 17.65 -9.27
C PHE A 32 16.75 16.55 -9.77
N ARG A 33 17.15 16.58 -11.05
CA ARG A 33 17.92 15.48 -11.67
C ARG A 33 19.35 15.41 -11.14
N THR A 34 20.04 16.55 -11.05
CA THR A 34 21.41 16.61 -10.53
C THR A 34 21.52 16.15 -9.06
N PRO A 35 20.73 16.69 -8.10
CA PRO A 35 20.81 16.23 -6.71
C PRO A 35 20.39 14.76 -6.57
N PHE A 36 19.40 14.30 -7.34
CA PHE A 36 19.01 12.89 -7.35
C PHE A 36 20.15 11.98 -7.82
N ASN A 37 20.78 12.28 -8.96
CA ASN A 37 21.90 11.49 -9.46
C ASN A 37 23.09 11.46 -8.49
N ASN A 38 23.34 12.56 -7.78
CA ASN A 38 24.37 12.58 -6.74
C ASN A 38 23.99 11.70 -5.54
N ALA A 39 22.71 11.68 -5.13
CA ALA A 39 22.22 10.79 -4.08
C ALA A 39 22.31 9.31 -4.49
N VAL A 40 21.92 8.98 -5.72
CA VAL A 40 22.05 7.63 -6.31
C VAL A 40 23.51 7.17 -6.33
N ARG A 41 24.42 8.04 -6.76
CA ARG A 41 25.87 7.77 -6.76
C ARG A 41 26.40 7.53 -5.35
N LYS A 42 25.96 8.35 -4.37
CA LYS A 42 26.35 8.20 -2.96
C LYS A 42 25.81 6.91 -2.34
N ALA A 43 24.63 6.47 -2.78
CA ALA A 43 24.04 5.20 -2.37
C ALA A 43 24.68 3.98 -3.05
N GLY A 44 25.55 4.18 -4.05
CA GLY A 44 26.22 3.10 -4.78
C GLY A 44 25.29 2.32 -5.71
N ILE A 45 24.16 2.91 -6.13
CA ILE A 45 23.17 2.25 -6.98
C ILE A 45 23.41 2.64 -8.44
N SER A 46 23.45 1.67 -9.35
CA SER A 46 23.53 1.88 -10.80
C SER A 46 22.16 1.70 -11.48
N ASP A 47 21.96 2.36 -12.62
CA ASP A 47 20.75 2.24 -13.45
C ASP A 47 19.42 2.50 -12.70
N PHE A 48 19.42 3.54 -11.85
CA PHE A 48 18.27 3.91 -11.04
C PHE A 48 17.74 5.29 -11.42
N THR A 49 16.43 5.35 -11.65
CA THR A 49 15.71 6.54 -12.10
C THR A 49 14.72 7.02 -11.06
N PHE A 50 14.24 8.25 -11.23
CA PHE A 50 13.22 8.82 -10.35
C PHE A 50 11.89 8.03 -10.41
N HIS A 51 11.62 7.34 -11.52
CA HIS A 51 10.42 6.50 -11.67
C HIS A 51 10.51 5.22 -10.85
N ASP A 52 11.71 4.72 -10.55
CA ASP A 52 11.90 3.50 -9.76
C ASP A 52 11.50 3.71 -8.30
N LEU A 53 11.63 4.93 -7.77
CA LEU A 53 11.05 5.29 -6.47
C LEU A 53 9.53 5.12 -6.48
N ARG A 54 8.87 5.57 -7.55
CA ARG A 54 7.41 5.45 -7.71
C ARG A 54 6.99 3.99 -7.91
N HIS A 55 7.78 3.19 -8.64
CA HIS A 55 7.58 1.75 -8.74
C HIS A 55 7.74 1.03 -7.39
N THR A 56 8.74 1.42 -6.60
CA THR A 56 8.98 0.86 -5.26
C THR A 56 7.84 1.16 -4.31
N PHE A 57 7.32 2.40 -4.33
CA PHE A 57 6.16 2.80 -3.53
C PHE A 57 4.93 1.94 -3.84
N ALA A 58 4.61 1.79 -5.13
CA ALA A 58 3.48 0.98 -5.58
C ALA A 58 3.62 -0.50 -5.19
N SER A 59 4.82 -1.05 -5.41
CA SER A 59 5.13 -2.45 -5.12
C SER A 59 4.94 -2.74 -3.63
N ARG A 60 5.46 -1.86 -2.76
CA ARG A 60 5.30 -1.99 -1.31
C ARG A 60 3.84 -1.94 -0.85
N LEU A 61 3.03 -1.05 -1.42
CA LEU A 61 1.60 -0.97 -1.10
C LEU A 61 0.84 -2.24 -1.51
N VAL A 62 1.10 -2.75 -2.72
CA VAL A 62 0.45 -3.98 -3.18
C VAL A 62 0.89 -5.18 -2.35
N MET A 63 2.19 -5.26 -2.02
CA MET A 63 2.71 -6.32 -1.14
C MET A 63 2.15 -6.24 0.28
N SER A 64 1.86 -5.03 0.80
CA SER A 64 1.19 -4.86 2.10
C SER A 64 -0.32 -5.12 2.05
N GLY A 65 -0.86 -5.53 0.90
CA GLY A 65 -2.28 -5.88 0.75
C GLY A 65 -3.21 -4.72 0.42
N VAL A 66 -2.69 -3.58 -0.04
CA VAL A 66 -3.53 -2.47 -0.48
C VAL A 66 -4.09 -2.78 -1.86
N GLU A 67 -5.41 -2.62 -2.00
CA GLU A 67 -6.14 -2.84 -3.24
C GLU A 67 -5.68 -1.92 -4.39
N LEU A 68 -5.62 -2.46 -5.61
CA LEU A 68 -5.12 -1.74 -6.79
C LEU A 68 -5.84 -0.43 -7.13
N PRO A 69 -7.17 -0.29 -6.95
CA PRO A 69 -7.84 1.00 -7.11
C PRO A 69 -7.31 2.06 -6.14
N THR A 70 -7.09 1.70 -4.89
CA THR A 70 -6.51 2.60 -3.87
C THR A 70 -5.07 2.97 -4.23
N VAL A 71 -4.27 2.00 -4.69
CA VAL A 71 -2.90 2.29 -5.17
C VAL A 71 -2.92 3.24 -6.38
N LYS A 72 -3.87 3.08 -7.31
CA LYS A 72 -4.05 3.99 -8.47
C LYS A 72 -4.31 5.44 -8.00
N GLU A 73 -5.20 5.62 -7.03
CA GLU A 73 -5.53 6.94 -6.48
C GLU A 73 -4.34 7.56 -5.75
N LEU A 74 -3.67 6.79 -4.88
CA LEU A 74 -2.47 7.25 -4.15
C LEU A 74 -1.33 7.63 -5.09
N MET A 75 -1.21 6.91 -6.21
CA MET A 75 -0.22 7.24 -7.22
C MET A 75 -0.69 8.36 -8.16
N GLY A 76 -1.96 8.75 -8.19
CA GLY A 76 -2.49 9.71 -9.16
C GLY A 76 -2.38 9.22 -10.61
N HIS A 77 -2.52 7.91 -10.85
CA HIS A 77 -2.51 7.36 -12.20
C HIS A 77 -3.83 7.65 -12.92
N LYS A 78 -3.75 8.22 -14.13
CA LYS A 78 -4.93 8.48 -14.96
C LYS A 78 -5.63 7.19 -15.39
N ASP A 79 -4.85 6.16 -15.73
CA ASP A 79 -5.34 4.86 -16.19
C ASP A 79 -4.95 3.76 -15.20
N ILE A 80 -5.88 2.86 -14.90
CA ILE A 80 -5.64 1.67 -14.08
C ILE A 80 -4.62 0.73 -14.72
N LYS A 81 -4.49 0.73 -16.07
CA LYS A 81 -3.49 -0.06 -16.78
C LYS A 81 -2.06 0.18 -16.29
N MET A 82 -1.75 1.40 -15.85
CA MET A 82 -0.45 1.73 -15.27
C MET A 82 -0.20 1.01 -13.94
N THR A 83 -1.26 0.81 -13.15
CA THR A 83 -1.21 0.13 -11.85
C THR A 83 -1.33 -1.39 -11.99
N LEU A 84 -1.98 -1.89 -13.06
CA LEU A 84 -2.10 -3.33 -13.32
C LEU A 84 -0.74 -4.04 -13.46
N ARG A 85 0.34 -3.31 -13.77
CA ARG A 85 1.71 -3.85 -13.76
C ARG A 85 2.08 -4.50 -12.42
N TYR A 86 1.51 -4.05 -11.29
CA TYR A 86 1.84 -4.59 -9.96
C TYR A 86 0.95 -5.75 -9.50
N THR A 87 -0.06 -6.15 -10.29
CA THR A 87 -1.01 -7.22 -9.94
C THR A 87 -0.34 -8.54 -9.57
N HIS A 88 0.80 -8.86 -10.20
CA HIS A 88 1.52 -10.11 -9.94
C HIS A 88 2.17 -10.14 -8.54
N LEU A 89 2.45 -8.98 -7.95
CA LEU A 89 2.98 -8.86 -6.59
C LEU A 89 1.92 -9.20 -5.52
N SER A 90 0.64 -9.22 -5.88
CA SER A 90 -0.45 -9.65 -5.01
C SER A 90 -0.72 -11.16 -5.09
N SER A 91 0.14 -11.96 -5.71
CA SER A 91 -0.07 -13.42 -5.83
C SER A 91 -0.22 -14.10 -4.46
N ASP A 92 0.53 -13.65 -3.44
CA ASP A 92 0.36 -14.06 -2.04
C ASP A 92 -1.03 -13.70 -1.48
N HIS A 93 -1.61 -12.58 -1.93
CA HIS A 93 -2.98 -12.18 -1.59
C HIS A 93 -4.04 -13.11 -2.19
N LYS A 94 -3.82 -13.67 -3.39
CA LYS A 94 -4.77 -14.64 -3.97
C LYS A 94 -4.85 -15.90 -3.10
N GLN A 95 -3.71 -16.35 -2.57
CA GLN A 95 -3.70 -17.48 -1.65
C GLN A 95 -4.44 -17.15 -0.34
N ASN A 96 -4.26 -15.94 0.20
CA ASN A 96 -4.99 -15.50 1.39
C ASN A 96 -6.50 -15.33 1.15
N ALA A 97 -6.90 -14.85 -0.03
CA ALA A 97 -8.31 -14.74 -0.42
C ALA A 97 -8.97 -16.13 -0.56
N VAL A 98 -8.26 -17.12 -1.11
CA VAL A 98 -8.74 -18.51 -1.16
C VAL A 98 -8.83 -19.09 0.25
N LYS A 99 -7.84 -18.86 1.13
CA LYS A 99 -7.91 -19.28 2.54
C LYS A 99 -9.09 -18.66 3.30
N ALA A 100 -9.57 -17.49 2.90
CA ALA A 100 -10.78 -16.91 3.50
C ALA A 100 -12.04 -17.74 3.20
N LEU A 101 -12.09 -18.45 2.07
CA LEU A 101 -13.17 -19.41 1.77
C LEU A 101 -13.11 -20.64 2.67
N ASP A 102 -11.92 -21.10 3.07
CA ASP A 102 -11.79 -22.21 4.02
C ASP A 102 -12.43 -21.88 5.37
N ASN A 103 -12.30 -20.62 5.83
CA ASN A 103 -12.96 -20.14 7.04
C ASN A 103 -14.49 -20.14 6.90
N PHE A 104 -15.03 -19.84 5.71
CA PHE A 104 -16.46 -19.89 5.45
C PHE A 104 -17.01 -21.33 5.52
N GLY A 105 -16.34 -22.29 4.86
CA GLY A 105 -16.72 -23.71 4.90
C GLY A 105 -16.62 -24.34 6.29
N THR A 106 -15.63 -23.92 7.09
CA THR A 106 -15.44 -24.43 8.46
C THR A 106 -16.54 -23.93 9.41
N ASN A 107 -16.99 -22.68 9.25
CA ASN A 107 -18.11 -22.15 10.02
C ASN A 107 -19.43 -22.85 9.68
N LEU A 108 -19.70 -23.14 8.41
CA LEU A 108 -20.87 -23.92 7.97
C LEU A 108 -20.92 -25.32 8.62
N ARG A 109 -19.78 -26.04 8.69
CA ARG A 109 -19.72 -27.35 9.36
C ARG A 109 -19.98 -27.29 10.86
N ARG A 110 -19.61 -26.19 11.53
CA ARG A 110 -19.94 -25.99 12.95
C ARG A 110 -21.44 -25.75 13.16
N PHE A 111 -22.08 -24.96 12.30
CA PHE A 111 -23.52 -24.74 12.36
C PHE A 111 -24.33 -26.03 12.14
N SER A 112 -23.92 -26.90 11.21
CA SER A 112 -24.61 -28.16 10.96
C SER A 112 -24.49 -29.17 12.12
N ARG A 113 -23.37 -29.20 12.85
CA ARG A 113 -23.18 -30.13 13.99
C ARG A 113 -23.88 -29.68 15.27
N GLN A 114 -24.14 -28.39 15.43
CA GLN A 114 -24.78 -27.86 16.64
C GLN A 114 -26.30 -28.11 16.65
N GLY A 115 -26.90 -28.43 15.50
CA GLY A 115 -28.30 -28.86 15.40
C GLY A 115 -28.57 -30.33 15.70
N GLU A 116 -27.54 -31.21 15.70
CA GLU A 116 -27.70 -32.64 15.94
C GLU A 116 -27.57 -33.04 17.43
N ASN A 117 -26.94 -32.20 18.27
CA ASN A 117 -26.71 -32.50 19.70
C ASN A 117 -27.86 -32.05 20.63
N MET A 118 -29.05 -31.76 20.10
CA MET A 118 -30.18 -31.21 20.88
C MET A 118 -31.43 -32.11 20.88
N SER A 119 -31.30 -33.34 20.38
CA SER A 119 -32.41 -34.31 20.26
C SER A 119 -32.24 -35.60 21.07
N ASP A 120 -31.30 -35.65 22.02
CA ASP A 120 -31.13 -36.81 22.91
C ASP A 120 -31.05 -36.35 24.39
N ASP A 121 -32.12 -35.71 24.87
CA ASP A 121 -32.49 -35.81 26.30
C ASP A 121 -33.77 -36.63 26.34
N GLY A 122 -33.55 -37.94 26.50
CA GLY A 122 -34.55 -38.96 26.53
C GLY A 122 -35.43 -38.83 27.77
N SER A 123 -36.73 -38.88 27.50
CA SER A 123 -37.73 -39.39 28.42
C SER A 123 -37.21 -40.61 29.19
N SER A 124 -37.07 -40.50 30.50
CA SER A 124 -37.12 -41.66 31.40
C SER A 124 -37.52 -41.28 32.83
N LYS A 125 -38.74 -41.72 33.14
CA LYS A 125 -39.36 -42.00 34.45
C LYS A 125 -39.90 -40.83 35.26
#